data_AF-M1EG18-F1
#
_entry.id   AF-M1EG18-F1
#
_cell.length_a   1.000
_cell.length_b   1.000
_cell.length_c   1.000
_cell.angle_alpha   90.00
_cell.angle_beta   90.00
_cell.angle_gamma   90.00
#
_symmetry.space_group_name_H-M   'P 1'
#
loop_
_entity.id
_entity.type
_entity.pdbx_description
1 polymer ?
#
loop_
_entity_poly.entity_id
_entity_poly.type
_entity_poly.pdbx_seq_one_letter_code
_entity_poly.pdbx_strand_id
1 'polypeptide(L)'
;VAKKLTLKLNEIDFYEAFMEEPVTIPDKPNSKEEIVSFVEEHRRSTLRKLKPESMYETWEDDMDGIHIVAFAEEADPDGYEFLETLKSVAQDNTENPDLSIIWIDPDDFPLLVPYWEKTFDIDLSAPQIGVVNVTDADSVWMEMDDEEDLPSAEELEDWLEDVLEGEINTEDDDDDDDDDDD
;
A
#
# COMPACT_ATOMS: atom_id res chain seq x y z
N VAL A 1 -24.77 22.02 2.60
CA VAL A 1 -23.80 20.92 2.41
C VAL A 1 -22.81 21.30 1.32
N ALA A 2 -23.21 21.44 0.05
CA ALA A 2 -22.32 21.81 -1.08
C ALA A 2 -21.33 22.95 -0.80
N LYS A 3 -21.76 24.08 -0.23
CA LYS A 3 -20.85 25.20 0.12
C LYS A 3 -19.70 24.82 1.09
N LYS A 4 -19.92 23.85 1.99
CA LYS A 4 -18.87 23.37 2.91
C LYS A 4 -17.88 22.44 2.19
N LEU A 5 -18.34 21.72 1.18
CA LEU A 5 -17.55 20.82 0.33
C LEU A 5 -17.02 21.55 -0.92
N THR A 6 -17.08 22.89 -0.96
CA THR A 6 -16.65 23.71 -2.11
C THR A 6 -17.26 23.40 -3.50
N LEU A 7 -18.22 22.48 -3.59
CA LEU A 7 -18.91 22.06 -4.82
C LEU A 7 -19.85 23.13 -5.40
N LYS A 8 -19.75 23.35 -6.71
CA LYS A 8 -20.74 24.07 -7.54
C LYS A 8 -21.79 23.10 -8.08
N LEU A 9 -22.85 23.66 -8.68
CA LEU A 9 -23.90 22.86 -9.33
C LEU A 9 -23.29 21.96 -10.43
N ASN A 10 -23.65 20.67 -10.38
CA ASN A 10 -23.18 19.60 -11.26
C ASN A 10 -21.68 19.29 -11.20
N GLU A 11 -20.94 19.78 -10.20
CA GLU A 11 -19.58 19.27 -9.93
C GLU A 11 -19.66 17.94 -9.19
N ILE A 12 -18.69 17.08 -9.49
CA ILE A 12 -18.45 15.81 -8.82
C ILE A 12 -17.00 15.83 -8.39
N ASP A 13 -16.77 15.70 -7.10
CA ASP A 13 -15.45 15.54 -6.49
C ASP A 13 -15.23 14.05 -6.23
N PHE A 14 -14.12 13.53 -6.75
CA PHE A 14 -13.65 12.17 -6.50
C PHE A 14 -12.61 12.22 -5.38
N TYR A 15 -12.78 11.35 -4.37
CA TYR A 15 -11.85 11.22 -3.26
C TYR A 15 -11.15 9.87 -3.40
N GLU A 16 -9.85 9.91 -3.69
CA GLU A 16 -8.99 8.75 -3.58
C GLU A 16 -8.90 8.30 -2.11
N ALA A 17 -8.70 7.01 -1.88
CA ALA A 17 -8.55 6.50 -0.52
C ALA A 17 -7.36 7.19 0.17
N PHE A 18 -7.57 7.62 1.42
CA PHE A 18 -6.56 8.27 2.26
C PHE A 18 -6.05 9.65 1.79
N MET A 19 -6.63 10.23 0.74
CA MET A 19 -6.33 11.60 0.30
C MET A 19 -7.28 12.61 0.94
N GLU A 20 -6.73 13.73 1.42
CA GLU A 20 -7.52 14.82 2.02
C GLU A 20 -8.24 15.68 0.97
N GLU A 21 -7.56 15.96 -0.13
CA GLU A 21 -8.06 16.81 -1.21
C GLU A 21 -8.67 15.96 -2.34
N PRO A 22 -9.85 16.33 -2.86
CA PRO A 22 -10.45 15.62 -3.97
C PRO A 22 -9.89 16.05 -5.33
N VAL A 23 -10.07 15.18 -6.32
CA VAL A 23 -9.95 15.54 -7.74
C VAL A 23 -11.35 15.82 -8.30
N THR A 24 -11.59 17.05 -8.75
CA THR A 24 -12.87 17.38 -9.42
C THR A 24 -12.87 16.78 -10.82
N ILE A 25 -13.89 15.97 -11.14
CA ILE A 25 -14.06 15.41 -12.49
C ILE A 25 -14.19 16.55 -13.51
N PRO A 26 -13.37 16.57 -14.59
CA PRO A 26 -13.36 17.66 -15.56
C PRO A 26 -14.66 17.74 -16.37
N ASP A 27 -14.86 18.83 -17.10
CA ASP A 27 -15.90 18.98 -18.15
C ASP A 27 -17.37 18.81 -17.72
N LYS A 28 -17.72 19.23 -16.51
CA LYS A 28 -19.11 19.22 -16.03
C LYS A 28 -20.11 19.94 -16.98
N PRO A 29 -21.40 19.54 -17.01
CA PRO A 29 -22.00 18.41 -16.31
C PRO A 29 -21.63 17.07 -16.96
N ASN A 30 -21.23 16.09 -16.13
CA ASN A 30 -20.75 14.80 -16.61
C ASN A 30 -21.90 13.84 -16.97
N SER A 31 -21.72 13.12 -18.08
CA SER A 31 -22.49 11.95 -18.48
C SER A 31 -22.14 10.73 -17.64
N LYS A 32 -22.95 9.66 -17.74
CA LYS A 32 -22.66 8.39 -17.07
C LYS A 32 -21.32 7.84 -17.53
N GLU A 33 -21.07 7.87 -18.83
CA GLU A 33 -19.87 7.32 -19.45
C GLU A 33 -18.61 8.07 -19.02
N GLU A 34 -18.66 9.40 -18.91
CA GLU A 34 -17.54 10.21 -18.40
C GLU A 34 -17.23 9.89 -16.93
N ILE A 35 -18.26 9.72 -16.09
CA ILE A 35 -18.06 9.37 -14.67
C ILE A 35 -17.43 7.97 -14.55
N VAL A 36 -17.95 6.99 -15.31
CA VAL A 36 -17.40 5.62 -15.29
C VAL A 36 -15.95 5.61 -15.78
N SER A 37 -15.66 6.30 -16.89
CA SER A 37 -14.29 6.38 -17.42
C SER A 37 -13.32 6.97 -16.41
N PHE A 38 -13.72 8.05 -15.71
CA PHE A 38 -12.89 8.67 -14.70
C PHE A 38 -12.63 7.74 -13.52
N VAL A 39 -13.67 7.05 -13.03
CA VAL A 39 -13.53 6.11 -11.89
C VAL A 39 -12.67 4.90 -12.25
N GLU A 40 -12.78 4.36 -13.47
CA GLU A 40 -11.93 3.24 -13.90
C GLU A 40 -10.47 3.66 -14.08
N GLU A 41 -10.22 4.90 -14.54
CA GLU A 41 -8.86 5.46 -14.66
C GLU A 41 -8.20 5.71 -13.30
N HIS A 42 -8.97 6.08 -12.27
CA HIS A 42 -8.48 6.35 -10.90
C HIS A 42 -8.86 5.21 -9.93
N ARG A 43 -9.04 4.00 -10.45
CA ARG A 43 -9.54 2.87 -9.67
C ARG A 43 -8.53 2.39 -8.62
N ARG A 44 -7.23 2.44 -8.96
CA ARG A 44 -6.14 2.05 -8.09
C ARG A 44 -5.68 3.28 -7.31
N SER A 45 -5.82 3.23 -5.98
CA SER A 45 -5.29 4.25 -5.08
C SER A 45 -3.83 3.94 -4.72
N THR A 46 -3.08 4.99 -4.41
CA THR A 46 -1.69 4.93 -3.95
C THR A 46 -1.57 4.14 -2.66
N LEU A 47 -2.50 4.34 -1.72
CA LEU A 47 -2.67 3.50 -0.53
C LEU A 47 -4.05 2.85 -0.56
N ARG A 48 -4.11 1.52 -0.44
CA ARG A 48 -5.37 0.76 -0.48
C ARG A 48 -5.43 -0.25 0.66
N LYS A 49 -6.53 -0.23 1.43
CA LYS A 49 -6.76 -1.22 2.50
C LYS A 49 -7.23 -2.54 1.89
N LEU A 50 -6.58 -3.64 2.23
CA LEU A 50 -7.08 -4.99 1.93
C LEU A 50 -8.32 -5.26 2.78
N LYS A 51 -9.44 -5.57 2.13
CA LYS A 51 -10.73 -5.81 2.82
C LYS A 51 -11.23 -7.23 2.54
N PRO A 52 -11.85 -7.91 3.51
CA PRO A 52 -12.38 -9.26 3.30
C PRO A 52 -13.34 -9.39 2.12
N GLU A 53 -14.10 -8.34 1.79
CA GLU A 53 -15.07 -8.33 0.69
C GLU A 53 -14.45 -8.22 -0.71
N SER A 54 -13.23 -7.70 -0.82
CA SER A 54 -12.52 -7.45 -2.08
C SER A 54 -11.11 -8.03 -2.13
N MET A 55 -10.71 -8.84 -1.13
CA MET A 55 -9.32 -9.27 -0.94
C MET A 55 -8.69 -9.91 -2.19
N TYR A 56 -9.44 -10.76 -2.90
CA TYR A 56 -8.95 -11.41 -4.12
C TYR A 56 -8.81 -10.42 -5.28
N GLU A 57 -9.76 -9.50 -5.42
CA GLU A 57 -9.69 -8.48 -6.48
C GLU A 57 -8.53 -7.51 -6.26
N THR A 58 -8.26 -7.14 -5.00
CA THR A 58 -7.10 -6.31 -4.66
C THR A 58 -5.78 -7.06 -4.85
N TRP A 59 -5.72 -8.35 -4.49
CA TRP A 59 -4.51 -9.16 -4.60
C TRP A 59 -4.20 -9.61 -6.04
N GLU A 60 -5.21 -9.81 -6.88
CA GLU A 60 -5.05 -10.12 -8.31
C GLU A 60 -4.70 -8.88 -9.17
N ASP A 61 -4.78 -7.68 -8.60
CA ASP A 61 -4.41 -6.41 -9.26
C ASP A 61 -2.97 -6.01 -8.91
N ASP A 62 -2.02 -6.90 -9.26
CA ASP A 62 -0.57 -6.71 -9.06
C ASP A 62 0.02 -5.63 -9.98
N MET A 63 1.21 -5.16 -9.60
CA MET A 63 2.04 -4.27 -10.41
C MET A 63 3.29 -5.03 -10.83
N ASP A 64 3.33 -5.42 -12.10
CA ASP A 64 4.45 -6.16 -12.69
C ASP A 64 4.86 -7.43 -11.91
N GLY A 65 3.88 -8.13 -11.32
CA GLY A 65 4.09 -9.37 -10.57
C GLY A 65 4.42 -9.19 -9.08
N ILE A 66 4.43 -7.95 -8.58
CA ILE A 66 4.70 -7.66 -7.17
C ILE A 66 3.58 -6.83 -6.51
N HIS A 67 3.54 -6.89 -5.18
CA HIS A 67 2.82 -5.94 -4.33
C HIS A 67 3.76 -5.36 -3.28
N ILE A 68 3.65 -4.06 -3.04
CA ILE A 68 4.16 -3.45 -1.81
C ILE A 68 3.08 -3.64 -0.75
N VAL A 69 3.41 -4.33 0.35
CA VAL A 69 2.49 -4.73 1.41
C VAL A 69 2.96 -4.11 2.72
N ALA A 70 2.03 -3.44 3.42
CA ALA A 70 2.27 -2.90 4.75
C ALA A 70 1.30 -3.53 5.76
N PHE A 71 1.81 -4.13 6.83
CA PHE A 71 1.02 -4.59 7.96
C PHE A 71 1.03 -3.54 9.06
N ALA A 72 -0.15 -3.14 9.53
CA ALA A 72 -0.30 -2.25 10.67
C ALA A 72 -1.67 -2.42 11.32
N GLU A 73 -1.71 -2.69 12.63
CA GLU A 73 -2.96 -2.75 13.40
C GLU A 73 -3.41 -1.31 13.74
N GLU A 74 -4.55 -0.86 13.21
CA GLU A 74 -5.03 0.51 13.45
C GLU A 74 -5.37 0.78 14.93
N ALA A 75 -5.69 -0.27 15.68
CA ALA A 75 -6.04 -0.19 17.10
C ALA A 75 -4.82 -0.14 18.04
N ASP A 76 -3.66 -0.55 17.54
CA ASP A 76 -2.39 -0.50 18.26
C ASP A 76 -1.73 0.90 18.10
N PRO A 77 -1.10 1.47 19.15
CA PRO A 77 -0.46 2.78 19.05
C PRO A 77 0.63 2.87 17.97
N ASP A 78 1.46 1.84 17.83
CA ASP A 78 2.60 1.83 16.93
C ASP A 78 2.12 1.54 15.51
N GLY A 79 1.15 0.63 15.37
CA GLY A 79 0.42 0.42 14.12
C GLY A 79 -0.30 1.68 13.61
N TYR A 80 -0.91 2.47 14.51
CA TYR A 80 -1.51 3.75 14.15
C TYR A 80 -0.46 4.78 13.72
N GLU A 81 0.66 4.90 14.44
CA GLU A 81 1.74 5.83 14.09
C GLU A 81 2.33 5.50 12.71
N PHE A 82 2.63 4.23 12.45
CA PHE A 82 3.12 3.77 11.16
C PHE A 82 2.11 4.02 10.03
N LEU A 83 0.82 3.80 10.29
CA LEU A 83 -0.24 4.09 9.32
C LEU A 83 -0.33 5.58 8.96
N GLU A 84 -0.09 6.50 9.90
CA GLU A 84 -0.04 7.92 9.59
C GLU A 84 1.18 8.27 8.71
N THR A 85 2.34 7.63 8.94
CA THR A 85 3.51 7.73 8.07
C THR A 85 3.19 7.23 6.65
N LEU A 86 2.57 6.04 6.53
CA LEU A 86 2.13 5.49 5.24
C LEU A 86 1.20 6.44 4.48
N LYS A 87 0.25 7.06 5.17
CA LYS A 87 -0.66 8.05 4.56
C LYS A 87 0.10 9.29 4.09
N SER A 88 1.07 9.78 4.87
CA SER A 88 1.90 10.92 4.47
C SER A 88 2.67 10.61 3.19
N VAL A 89 3.38 9.48 3.16
CA VAL A 89 4.16 9.05 1.98
C VAL A 89 3.27 8.84 0.76
N ALA A 90 2.11 8.20 0.93
CA ALA A 90 1.15 8.03 -0.15
C ALA A 90 0.58 9.35 -0.68
N GLN A 91 0.36 10.35 0.20
CA GLN A 91 -0.09 11.68 -0.22
C GLN A 91 0.98 12.42 -1.03
N ASP A 92 2.23 12.36 -0.59
CA ASP A 92 3.35 12.99 -1.27
C ASP A 92 3.64 12.33 -2.64
N ASN A 93 3.34 11.04 -2.77
CA ASN A 93 3.55 10.25 -3.98
C ASN A 93 2.27 9.91 -4.77
N THR A 94 1.15 10.59 -4.51
CA THR A 94 -0.16 10.25 -5.09
C THR A 94 -0.25 10.36 -6.62
N GLU A 95 0.69 11.08 -7.24
CA GLU A 95 0.76 11.27 -8.70
C GLU A 95 1.64 10.22 -9.38
N ASN A 96 2.29 9.31 -8.62
CA ASN A 96 3.10 8.23 -9.16
C ASN A 96 2.22 7.01 -9.49
N PRO A 97 1.94 6.72 -10.78
CA PRO A 97 1.07 5.61 -11.17
C PRO A 97 1.68 4.22 -10.92
N ASP A 98 3.00 4.17 -10.71
CA ASP A 98 3.75 2.95 -10.50
C ASP A 98 3.85 2.60 -9.00
N LEU A 99 3.28 3.45 -8.11
CA LEU A 99 3.21 3.20 -6.67
C LEU A 99 1.80 2.79 -6.24
N SER A 100 1.70 1.64 -5.59
CA SER A 100 0.47 1.19 -4.92
C SER A 100 0.82 0.28 -3.74
N ILE A 101 0.47 0.74 -2.55
CA ILE A 101 0.73 0.07 -1.28
C ILE A 101 -0.57 -0.57 -0.79
N ILE A 102 -0.53 -1.88 -0.52
CA ILE A 102 -1.62 -2.60 0.13
C ILE A 102 -1.38 -2.55 1.64
N TRP A 103 -2.21 -1.78 2.35
CA TRP A 103 -2.26 -1.85 3.80
C TRP A 103 -3.17 -3.01 4.24
N ILE A 104 -2.62 -3.90 5.06
CA ILE A 104 -3.34 -5.00 5.70
C ILE A 104 -3.36 -4.73 7.21
N ASP A 105 -4.57 -4.72 7.75
CA ASP A 105 -4.79 -4.73 9.19
C ASP A 105 -4.90 -6.20 9.63
N PRO A 106 -3.92 -6.75 10.39
CA PRO A 106 -3.92 -8.17 10.78
C PRO A 106 -5.20 -8.61 11.49
N ASP A 107 -5.84 -7.68 12.21
CA ASP A 107 -7.06 -7.90 12.98
C ASP A 107 -8.29 -8.18 12.10
N ASP A 108 -8.28 -7.73 10.84
CA ASP A 108 -9.32 -8.05 9.85
C ASP A 108 -9.20 -9.50 9.32
N PHE A 109 -8.04 -10.14 9.50
CA PHE A 109 -7.71 -11.45 8.94
C PHE A 109 -7.04 -12.40 9.95
N PRO A 110 -7.64 -12.66 11.12
CA PRO A 110 -7.00 -13.42 12.20
C PRO A 110 -6.66 -14.87 11.83
N LEU A 111 -7.29 -15.43 10.79
CA LEU A 111 -7.00 -16.78 10.29
C LEU A 111 -5.78 -16.83 9.35
N LEU A 112 -5.35 -15.69 8.80
CA LEU A 112 -4.21 -15.59 7.90
C LEU A 112 -2.94 -15.15 8.62
N VAL A 113 -3.03 -14.52 9.80
CA VAL A 113 -1.87 -14.10 10.60
C VAL A 113 -0.82 -15.22 10.77
N PRO A 114 -1.14 -16.44 11.25
CA PRO A 114 -0.12 -17.49 11.41
C PRO A 114 0.46 -18.00 10.08
N TYR A 115 -0.26 -17.78 8.97
CA TYR A 115 0.23 -18.11 7.64
C TYR A 115 1.22 -17.05 7.16
N TRP A 116 0.91 -15.76 7.33
CA TRP A 116 1.78 -14.67 6.93
C TRP A 116 3.08 -14.64 7.73
N GLU A 117 3.01 -14.70 9.07
CA GLU A 117 4.21 -14.78 9.92
C GLU A 117 5.13 -15.92 9.50
N LYS A 118 4.56 -17.08 9.18
CA LYS A 118 5.34 -18.25 8.76
C LYS A 118 5.89 -18.12 7.33
N THR A 119 5.12 -17.54 6.41
CA THR A 119 5.48 -17.49 4.98
C THR A 119 6.53 -16.42 4.74
N PHE A 120 6.38 -15.29 5.42
CA PHE A 120 7.21 -14.09 5.24
C PHE A 120 8.30 -13.93 6.31
N ASP A 121 8.32 -14.83 7.31
CA ASP A 121 9.26 -14.80 8.45
C ASP A 121 9.28 -13.44 9.20
N ILE A 122 8.09 -12.86 9.38
CA ILE A 122 7.88 -11.58 10.07
C ILE A 122 7.07 -11.76 11.36
N ASP A 123 7.18 -10.78 12.28
CA ASP A 123 6.33 -10.68 13.48
C ASP A 123 5.21 -9.66 13.24
N LEU A 124 3.97 -10.14 13.16
CA LEU A 124 2.80 -9.28 12.94
C LEU A 124 2.27 -8.63 14.22
N SER A 125 2.96 -8.78 15.37
CA SER A 125 2.71 -7.92 16.52
C SER A 125 3.27 -6.51 16.34
N ALA A 126 4.24 -6.32 15.44
CA ALA A 126 4.83 -5.05 15.10
C ALA A 126 4.45 -4.61 13.66
N PRO A 127 4.51 -3.32 13.33
CA PRO A 127 4.32 -2.85 11.96
C PRO A 127 5.39 -3.42 11.00
N GLN A 128 4.99 -3.72 9.78
CA GLN A 128 5.87 -4.30 8.74
C GLN A 128 5.61 -3.61 7.40
N ILE A 129 6.63 -3.45 6.56
CA ILE A 129 6.46 -3.15 5.13
C ILE A 129 7.46 -3.94 4.30
N GLY A 130 7.00 -4.46 3.17
CA GLY A 130 7.79 -5.32 2.32
C GLY A 130 7.24 -5.42 0.90
N VAL A 131 8.01 -6.07 0.03
CA VAL A 131 7.61 -6.43 -1.32
C VAL A 131 7.29 -7.92 -1.35
N VAL A 132 6.18 -8.30 -1.95
CA VAL A 132 5.75 -9.69 -2.10
C VAL A 132 5.59 -10.02 -3.58
N ASN A 133 6.28 -11.06 -4.04
CA ASN A 133 6.09 -11.63 -5.38
C ASN A 133 4.82 -12.49 -5.40
N VAL A 134 3.91 -12.21 -6.32
CA VAL A 134 2.61 -12.90 -6.36
C VAL A 134 2.68 -14.31 -6.93
N THR A 135 3.81 -14.69 -7.55
CA THR A 135 3.97 -15.97 -8.26
C THR A 135 4.30 -17.12 -7.32
N ASP A 136 5.18 -16.88 -6.35
CA ASP A 136 5.73 -17.86 -5.41
C ASP A 136 5.61 -17.45 -3.94
N ALA A 137 5.13 -16.24 -3.66
CA ALA A 137 5.03 -15.64 -2.33
C ALA A 137 6.40 -15.39 -1.67
N ASP A 138 7.44 -15.24 -2.48
CA ASP A 138 8.73 -14.72 -2.04
C ASP A 138 8.61 -13.25 -1.62
N SER A 139 9.43 -12.82 -0.66
CA SER A 139 9.26 -11.49 -0.07
C SER A 139 10.51 -10.95 0.61
N VAL A 140 10.74 -9.64 0.45
CA VAL A 140 11.74 -8.85 1.17
C VAL A 140 11.05 -7.81 2.05
N TRP A 141 11.53 -7.61 3.26
CA TRP A 141 10.91 -6.71 4.25
C TRP A 141 11.92 -5.66 4.73
N MET A 142 11.44 -4.44 4.96
CA MET A 142 12.23 -3.36 5.54
C MET A 142 12.66 -3.75 6.96
N GLU A 143 13.97 -3.69 7.24
CA GLU A 143 14.48 -3.91 8.59
C GLU A 143 14.03 -2.77 9.52
N MET A 144 13.31 -3.14 10.57
CA MET A 144 12.95 -2.26 11.69
C MET A 144 13.44 -2.95 12.96
N ASP A 145 14.37 -2.30 13.69
CA ASP A 145 15.06 -2.92 14.83
C ASP A 145 14.06 -3.36 15.93
N ASP A 146 13.01 -2.58 16.17
CA ASP A 146 11.85 -2.91 17.03
C ASP A 146 10.68 -1.91 16.84
N GLU A 147 9.60 -2.08 17.64
CA GLU A 147 8.43 -1.19 17.69
C GLU A 147 8.77 0.28 18.02
N GLU A 148 9.96 0.57 18.61
CA GLU A 148 10.40 1.95 18.91
C GLU A 148 11.18 2.60 17.76
N ASP A 149 11.47 1.87 16.67
CA ASP A 149 12.27 2.33 15.53
C ASP A 149 11.46 2.36 14.23
N LEU A 150 10.23 2.90 14.30
CA LEU A 150 9.42 3.14 13.11
C LEU A 150 10.13 4.14 12.18
N PRO A 151 10.15 3.89 10.86
CA PRO A 151 10.81 4.78 9.92
C PRO A 151 10.06 6.11 9.83
N SER A 152 10.82 7.18 9.64
CA SER A 152 10.26 8.45 9.22
C SER A 152 9.69 8.35 7.79
N ALA A 153 8.89 9.35 7.39
CA ALA A 153 8.36 9.40 6.03
C ALA A 153 9.47 9.48 4.97
N GLU A 154 10.59 10.15 5.26
CA GLU A 154 11.74 10.27 4.35
C GLU A 154 12.44 8.91 4.19
N GLU A 155 12.68 8.18 5.29
CA GLU A 155 13.30 6.84 5.22
C GLU A 155 12.40 5.83 4.50
N LEU A 156 11.08 5.94 4.69
CA LEU A 156 10.12 5.09 4.00
C LEU A 156 10.03 5.42 2.50
N GLU A 157 10.10 6.70 2.14
CA GLU A 157 10.13 7.15 0.74
C GLU A 157 11.40 6.66 0.04
N ASP A 158 12.57 6.84 0.66
CA ASP A 158 13.86 6.34 0.14
C ASP A 158 13.79 4.82 -0.11
N TRP A 159 13.26 4.04 0.84
CA TRP A 159 13.10 2.59 0.67
C TRP A 159 12.16 2.22 -0.48
N LEU A 160 11.06 2.97 -0.66
CA LEU A 160 10.13 2.74 -1.78
C LEU A 160 10.75 3.13 -3.13
N GLU A 161 11.57 4.17 -3.18
CA GLU A 161 12.33 4.53 -4.40
C GLU A 161 13.26 3.37 -4.80
N ASP A 162 14.03 2.82 -3.85
CA ASP A 162 14.91 1.69 -4.10
C ASP A 162 14.14 0.45 -4.60
N VAL A 163 12.93 0.19 -4.09
CA VAL A 163 12.04 -0.87 -4.58
C VAL A 163 11.58 -0.60 -6.02
N LEU A 164 11.15 0.62 -6.33
CA LEU A 164 10.64 0.98 -7.65
C LEU A 164 11.76 1.02 -8.70
N GLU A 165 13.00 1.33 -8.30
CA GLU A 165 14.19 1.26 -9.15
C GLU A 165 14.69 -0.19 -9.33
N GLY A 166 14.17 -1.14 -8.54
CA GLY A 166 14.55 -2.54 -8.54
C GLY A 166 15.87 -2.83 -7.81
N GLU A 167 16.40 -1.86 -7.06
CA GLU A 167 17.55 -2.05 -6.17
C GLU A 167 17.20 -2.94 -4.98
N ILE A 168 15.94 -2.87 -4.52
CA ILE A 168 15.35 -3.82 -3.57
C ILE A 168 14.34 -4.69 -4.32
N ASN A 169 14.61 -5.99 -4.37
CA ASN A 169 13.77 -6.97 -5.05
C ASN A 169 13.86 -8.33 -4.33
N THR A 170 12.94 -9.24 -4.64
CA THR A 170 12.88 -10.55 -3.98
C THR A 170 13.92 -11.55 -4.54
N GLU A 171 14.47 -11.30 -5.73
CA GLU A 171 15.36 -12.26 -6.40
C GLU A 171 16.81 -12.22 -5.85
N ASP A 172 17.22 -11.13 -5.20
CA ASP A 172 18.58 -10.94 -4.67
C ASP A 172 18.81 -11.61 -3.28
N ASP A 173 17.75 -12.02 -2.58
CA ASP A 173 17.84 -12.73 -1.29
C ASP A 173 18.25 -14.22 -1.42
N ASP A 174 18.27 -14.74 -2.65
CA ASP A 174 18.63 -16.14 -2.97
C ASP A 174 20.16 -16.40 -3.11
N ASP A 175 21.01 -15.37 -2.98
CA ASP A 175 22.46 -15.46 -3.24
C ASP A 175 23.32 -15.86 -2.02
N ASP A 176 22.72 -16.23 -0.88
CA ASP A 176 23.42 -16.69 0.34
C ASP A 176 23.16 -18.19 0.62
N ASP A 177 23.72 -19.10 -0.21
CA ASP A 177 24.12 -20.46 0.22
C ASP A 177 24.81 -21.25 -0.91
N ASP A 178 26.11 -21.03 -1.13
CA ASP A 178 26.99 -22.03 -1.78
C ASP A 178 28.48 -21.76 -1.47
N ASP A 179 28.87 -21.75 -0.19
CA ASP A 179 30.27 -21.88 0.25
C ASP A 179 30.39 -22.94 1.37
N ASP A 180 29.87 -24.14 1.09
CA ASP A 180 30.18 -25.38 1.84
C ASP A 180 31.50 -25.98 1.28
N ASP A 181 32.64 -25.37 1.66
CA ASP A 181 33.98 -25.91 1.43
C ASP A 181 34.55 -26.53 2.75
N ASP A 182 34.80 -27.85 2.68
CA ASP A 182 35.54 -28.79 3.57
C ASP A 182 34.85 -29.49 4.78
#